data_AF-A0A2E1XFF3-F1
#
_entry.id   AF-A0A2E1XFF3-F1
#
_cell.length_a   1.000
_cell.length_b   1.000
_cell.length_c   1.000
_cell.angle_alpha   90.00
_cell.angle_beta   90.00
_cell.angle_gamma   90.00
#
_symmetry.space_group_name_H-M   'P 1'
#
loop_
_entity.id
_entity.type
_entity.pdbx_description
1 polymer ?
#
loop_
_entity_poly.entity_id
_entity_poly.type
_entity_poly.pdbx_seq_one_letter_code
_entity_poly.pdbx_strand_id
1 'polypeptide(L)'
;MTNSLLTNTSAMIALQNLRQVNKGLNMVQEQISTGKKVSTAKDNAAIFAISTVMQSDVKGFESINQSLNLGSAAVGVARGAAEKVSELLTEMKGLIVAAQEDNVDRTKIQTDIGNLRDQIDSIVDAAQFNGLNFLKGATSTDFLASLDRDSGGNVTASSISVDAYSLETTAGAAVQGLATTTTGVNTNRDSAAALVATGNTFALDLEGTDTQTAGDVWELRIDGRKFTYAVETGDDETDIGQAFKNMLDAAGISGIAATWTAGDGTTDGQLDIANTTGGAVAFEVTVTDGTGGGLGNLAGLDVSTASGAADALVKIEGLIQEAVDASAEFGSAQKRIEIQNDFVTSLTDSLKTGIGALTDADLEAASARLQSLQVQQQLGIQALSIANAAPNSILGLFR
;
A
#
# COMPACT_ATOMS: atom_id res chain seq x y z
N MET A 1 63.20 -28.59 -45.20
CA MET A 1 63.18 -27.13 -44.92
C MET A 1 63.16 -26.83 -43.41
N THR A 2 63.81 -27.65 -42.57
CA THR A 2 63.88 -27.46 -41.12
C THR A 2 65.00 -26.49 -40.68
N ASN A 3 65.95 -26.18 -41.57
CA ASN A 3 67.11 -25.31 -41.30
C ASN A 3 67.01 -24.01 -42.13
N SER A 4 65.98 -23.20 -41.90
CA SER A 4 65.88 -21.84 -42.48
C SER A 4 66.38 -20.82 -41.46
N LEU A 5 67.34 -19.99 -41.85
CA LEU A 5 67.87 -18.89 -41.02
C LEU A 5 66.93 -17.66 -41.02
N LEU A 6 66.11 -17.52 -42.06
CA LEU A 6 65.25 -16.36 -42.29
C LEU A 6 63.88 -16.48 -41.59
N THR A 7 63.45 -17.70 -41.27
CA THR A 7 62.12 -17.96 -40.68
C THR A 7 62.22 -19.01 -39.59
N ASN A 8 61.91 -18.61 -38.36
CA ASN A 8 61.86 -19.51 -37.20
C ASN A 8 60.41 -19.88 -36.87
N THR A 9 59.94 -20.99 -37.45
CA THR A 9 58.58 -21.50 -37.23
C THR A 9 58.32 -21.89 -35.78
N SER A 10 59.34 -22.39 -35.07
CA SER A 10 59.25 -22.78 -33.66
C SER A 10 58.99 -21.58 -32.76
N ALA A 11 59.67 -20.45 -33.02
CA ALA A 11 59.45 -19.20 -32.31
C ALA A 11 58.09 -18.57 -32.62
N MET A 12 57.59 -18.69 -33.85
CA MET A 12 56.24 -18.20 -34.22
C MET A 12 55.12 -18.98 -33.50
N ILE A 13 55.24 -20.31 -33.40
CA ILE A 13 54.30 -21.15 -32.65
C ILE A 13 54.37 -20.83 -31.14
N ALA A 14 55.58 -20.69 -30.59
CA ALA A 14 55.77 -20.28 -29.20
C ALA A 14 55.13 -18.90 -28.92
N LEU A 15 55.27 -17.94 -29.84
CA LEU A 15 54.67 -16.61 -29.73
C LEU A 15 53.14 -16.64 -29.85
N GLN A 16 52.58 -17.48 -30.72
CA GLN A 16 51.12 -17.68 -30.82
C GLN A 16 50.56 -18.26 -29.52
N ASN A 17 51.20 -19.28 -28.96
CA ASN A 17 50.83 -19.86 -27.67
C ASN A 17 50.96 -18.83 -26.54
N LEU A 18 52.03 -18.03 -26.51
CA LEU A 18 52.22 -16.97 -25.51
C LEU A 18 51.14 -15.88 -25.61
N ARG A 19 50.73 -15.49 -26.84
CA ARG A 19 49.60 -14.57 -27.04
C ARG A 19 48.28 -15.14 -26.55
N GLN A 20 48.06 -16.45 -26.73
CA GLN A 20 46.86 -17.12 -26.22
C GLN A 20 46.85 -17.19 -24.69
N VAL A 21 47.98 -17.50 -24.05
CA VAL A 21 48.13 -17.48 -22.59
C VAL A 21 47.91 -16.06 -22.03
N ASN A 22 48.50 -15.04 -22.67
CA ASN A 22 48.28 -13.64 -22.27
C ASN A 22 46.81 -13.20 -22.41
N LYS A 23 46.11 -13.63 -23.46
CA LYS A 23 44.66 -13.38 -23.60
C LYS A 23 43.88 -14.05 -22.46
N GLY A 24 44.22 -15.29 -22.12
CA GLY A 24 43.62 -16.01 -20.99
C GLY A 24 43.90 -15.33 -19.63
N LEU A 25 45.12 -14.83 -19.43
CA LEU A 25 45.50 -14.07 -18.22
C LEU A 25 44.64 -12.81 -18.07
N ASN A 26 44.49 -12.03 -19.13
CA ASN A 26 43.69 -10.81 -19.09
C ASN A 26 42.21 -11.12 -18.80
N MET A 27 41.66 -12.17 -19.41
CA MET A 27 40.28 -12.60 -19.14
C MET A 27 40.07 -13.02 -17.67
N VAL A 28 40.98 -13.83 -17.11
CA VAL A 28 40.84 -14.28 -15.72
C VAL A 28 41.07 -13.12 -14.74
N GLN A 29 41.98 -12.19 -15.05
CA GLN A 29 42.14 -10.96 -14.26
C GLN A 29 40.87 -10.09 -14.27
N GLU A 30 40.20 -9.98 -15.42
CA GLU A 30 38.92 -9.26 -15.53
C GLU A 30 37.82 -9.98 -14.73
N GLN A 31 37.74 -11.30 -14.78
CA GLN A 31 36.79 -12.09 -13.99
C GLN A 31 37.03 -11.94 -12.48
N ILE A 32 38.30 -11.95 -12.04
CA ILE A 32 38.65 -11.75 -10.63
C ILE A 32 38.36 -10.30 -10.21
N SER A 33 38.67 -9.32 -11.05
CA SER A 33 38.47 -7.90 -10.74
C SER A 33 36.99 -7.51 -10.70
N THR A 34 36.15 -8.11 -11.54
CA THR A 34 34.71 -7.79 -11.64
C THR A 34 33.84 -8.74 -10.82
N GLY A 35 34.38 -9.88 -10.40
CA GLY A 35 33.63 -10.98 -9.79
C GLY A 35 32.69 -11.72 -10.75
N LYS A 36 32.68 -11.35 -12.04
CA LYS A 36 31.70 -11.82 -13.02
C LYS A 36 32.36 -12.60 -14.15
N LYS A 37 31.78 -13.73 -14.53
CA LYS A 37 32.20 -14.51 -15.72
C LYS A 37 31.72 -13.85 -17.02
N VAL A 38 30.62 -13.09 -16.97
CA VAL A 38 30.07 -12.26 -18.06
C VAL A 38 29.94 -10.83 -17.53
N SER A 39 30.92 -9.99 -17.86
CA SER A 39 30.96 -8.58 -17.43
C SER A 39 30.41 -7.65 -18.50
N THR A 40 30.65 -7.98 -19.78
CA THR A 40 30.25 -7.16 -20.92
C THR A 40 29.47 -7.97 -21.96
N ALA A 41 28.76 -7.27 -22.84
CA ALA A 41 28.06 -7.90 -23.97
C ALA A 41 28.99 -8.66 -24.93
N LYS A 42 30.31 -8.38 -24.90
CA LYS A 42 31.31 -9.10 -25.71
C LYS A 42 31.56 -10.52 -25.20
N ASP A 43 31.37 -10.76 -23.90
CA ASP A 43 31.62 -12.06 -23.29
C ASP A 43 30.49 -13.04 -23.62
N ASN A 44 29.24 -12.57 -23.49
CA ASN A 44 28.04 -13.27 -23.94
C ASN A 44 26.85 -12.29 -24.04
N ALA A 45 26.49 -11.91 -25.26
CA ALA A 45 25.44 -10.92 -25.50
C ALA A 45 24.06 -11.35 -24.95
N ALA A 46 23.71 -12.63 -25.04
CA ALA A 46 22.41 -13.13 -24.59
C ALA A 46 22.31 -13.11 -23.04
N ILE A 47 23.31 -13.65 -22.35
CA ILE A 47 23.34 -13.64 -20.87
C ILE A 47 23.43 -12.21 -20.34
N PHE A 48 24.24 -11.36 -20.98
CA PHE A 48 24.37 -9.95 -20.61
C PHE A 48 23.03 -9.21 -20.75
N ALA A 49 22.30 -9.40 -21.86
CA ALA A 49 21.00 -8.75 -22.05
C ALA A 49 19.97 -9.20 -20.99
N ILE A 50 19.84 -10.50 -20.75
CA ILE A 50 18.89 -11.04 -19.76
C ILE A 50 19.24 -10.53 -18.36
N SER A 51 20.50 -10.65 -17.94
CA SER A 51 20.94 -10.19 -16.61
C SER A 51 20.83 -8.69 -16.42
N THR A 52 20.96 -7.88 -17.48
CA THR A 52 20.78 -6.42 -17.39
C THR A 52 19.31 -6.05 -17.19
N VAL A 53 18.39 -6.72 -17.88
CA VAL A 53 16.95 -6.54 -17.67
C VAL A 53 16.57 -6.95 -16.26
N MET A 54 17.00 -8.13 -15.80
CA MET A 54 16.75 -8.58 -14.43
C MET A 54 17.33 -7.63 -13.37
N GLN A 55 18.53 -7.07 -13.60
CA GLN A 55 19.11 -6.04 -12.71
C GLN A 55 18.28 -4.75 -12.69
N SER A 56 17.68 -4.37 -13.83
CA SER A 56 16.75 -3.24 -13.90
C SER A 56 15.50 -3.52 -13.08
N ASP A 57 14.93 -4.71 -13.20
CA ASP A 57 13.73 -5.11 -12.46
C ASP A 57 14.01 -5.15 -10.94
N VAL A 58 15.17 -5.70 -10.53
CA VAL A 58 15.63 -5.67 -9.12
C VAL A 58 15.66 -4.25 -8.56
N LYS A 59 16.18 -3.26 -9.30
CA LYS A 59 16.19 -1.86 -8.85
C LYS A 59 14.79 -1.25 -8.77
N GLY A 60 13.90 -1.65 -9.67
CA GLY A 60 12.47 -1.28 -9.62
C GLY A 60 11.81 -1.80 -8.34
N PHE A 61 12.03 -3.09 -8.03
CA PHE A 61 11.53 -3.72 -6.80
C PHE A 61 12.14 -3.15 -5.52
N GLU A 62 13.42 -2.76 -5.52
CA GLU A 62 14.03 -2.03 -4.39
C GLU A 62 13.34 -0.69 -4.15
N SER A 63 12.94 0.02 -5.21
CA SER A 63 12.19 1.28 -5.10
C SER A 63 10.76 1.04 -4.60
N ILE A 64 10.11 -0.05 -5.04
CA ILE A 64 8.81 -0.49 -4.50
C ILE A 64 8.91 -0.80 -3.01
N ASN A 65 9.93 -1.56 -2.57
CA ASN A 65 10.16 -1.83 -1.15
C ASN A 65 10.28 -0.52 -0.35
N GLN A 66 10.97 0.51 -0.87
CA GLN A 66 11.01 1.82 -0.22
C GLN A 66 9.62 2.47 -0.12
N SER A 67 8.81 2.40 -1.18
CA SER A 67 7.43 2.90 -1.18
C SER A 67 6.53 2.14 -0.19
N LEU A 68 6.64 0.81 -0.14
CA LEU A 68 5.88 -0.03 0.80
C LEU A 68 6.31 0.20 2.25
N ASN A 69 7.61 0.38 2.51
CA ASN A 69 8.09 0.74 3.84
C ASN A 69 7.59 2.12 4.27
N LEU A 70 7.55 3.09 3.34
CA LEU A 70 6.95 4.41 3.58
C LEU A 70 5.45 4.30 3.92
N GLY A 71 4.71 3.50 3.15
CA GLY A 71 3.30 3.24 3.40
C GLY A 71 3.05 2.55 4.72
N SER A 72 3.82 1.51 5.06
CA SER A 72 3.72 0.81 6.34
C SER A 72 3.96 1.75 7.53
N ALA A 73 4.95 2.63 7.43
CA ALA A 73 5.22 3.64 8.46
C ALA A 73 4.06 4.64 8.59
N ALA A 74 3.54 5.15 7.47
CA ALA A 74 2.44 6.12 7.48
C ALA A 74 1.15 5.52 8.05
N VAL A 75 0.79 4.30 7.63
CA VAL A 75 -0.37 3.56 8.16
C VAL A 75 -0.17 3.18 9.62
N GLY A 76 1.05 2.84 10.03
CA GLY A 76 1.37 2.55 11.43
C GLY A 76 1.16 3.75 12.37
N VAL A 77 1.46 4.97 11.90
CA VAL A 77 1.16 6.21 12.65
C VAL A 77 -0.35 6.40 12.81
N ALA A 78 -1.12 6.22 11.73
CA ALA A 78 -2.58 6.33 11.77
C ALA A 78 -3.22 5.28 12.69
N ARG A 79 -2.79 4.00 12.60
CA ARG A 79 -3.25 2.92 13.48
C ARG A 79 -2.99 3.23 14.95
N GLY A 80 -1.74 3.62 15.29
CA GLY A 80 -1.36 3.92 16.67
C GLY A 80 -2.12 5.12 17.24
N ALA A 81 -2.42 6.13 16.40
CA ALA A 81 -3.25 7.25 16.79
C ALA A 81 -4.72 6.84 17.00
N ALA A 82 -5.30 6.02 16.12
CA ALA A 82 -6.66 5.49 16.29
C ALA A 82 -6.80 4.64 17.57
N GLU A 83 -5.81 3.80 17.89
CA GLU A 83 -5.75 3.04 19.15
C GLU A 83 -5.75 3.98 20.36
N LYS A 84 -4.96 5.07 20.32
CA LYS A 84 -4.92 6.07 21.40
C LYS A 84 -6.23 6.84 21.54
N VAL A 85 -6.91 7.13 20.43
CA VAL A 85 -8.23 7.75 20.45
C VAL A 85 -9.25 6.80 21.12
N SER A 86 -9.22 5.51 20.80
CA SER A 86 -10.07 4.49 21.44
C SER A 86 -9.84 4.40 22.97
N GLU A 87 -8.58 4.49 23.41
CA GLU A 87 -8.24 4.55 24.83
C GLU A 87 -8.85 5.78 25.53
N LEU A 88 -8.74 6.97 24.93
CA LEU A 88 -9.30 8.21 25.49
C LEU A 88 -10.83 8.19 25.51
N LEU A 89 -11.47 7.60 24.50
CA LEU A 89 -12.93 7.42 24.49
C LEU A 89 -13.38 6.44 25.59
N THR A 90 -12.57 5.44 25.90
CA THR A 90 -12.82 4.52 27.02
C THR A 90 -12.69 5.24 28.37
N GLU A 91 -11.71 6.13 28.52
CA GLU A 91 -11.58 7.00 29.71
C GLU A 91 -12.79 7.94 29.85
N MET A 92 -13.22 8.54 28.73
CA MET A 92 -14.43 9.38 28.67
C MET A 92 -15.69 8.59 29.06
N LYS A 93 -15.83 7.33 28.64
CA LYS A 93 -16.89 6.44 29.11
C LYS A 93 -16.87 6.25 30.62
N GLY A 94 -15.69 6.13 31.23
CA GLY A 94 -15.54 6.07 32.69
C GLY A 94 -16.10 7.31 33.40
N LEU A 95 -15.82 8.49 32.87
CA LEU A 95 -16.38 9.76 33.36
C LEU A 95 -17.91 9.82 33.17
N ILE A 96 -18.43 9.39 32.03
CA ILE A 96 -19.88 9.33 31.76
C ILE A 96 -20.58 8.39 32.75
N VAL A 97 -19.99 7.23 33.06
CA VAL A 97 -20.53 6.30 34.08
C VAL A 97 -20.52 6.95 35.47
N ALA A 98 -19.45 7.66 35.84
CA ALA A 98 -19.40 8.39 37.10
C ALA A 98 -20.49 9.48 37.18
N ALA A 99 -20.83 10.13 36.06
CA ALA A 99 -21.89 11.14 36.00
C ALA A 99 -23.32 10.58 36.23
N GLN A 100 -23.50 9.25 36.15
CA GLN A 100 -24.79 8.60 36.39
C GLN A 100 -25.17 8.53 37.87
N GLU A 101 -24.22 8.69 38.79
CA GLU A 101 -24.51 8.71 40.23
C GLU A 101 -25.29 9.97 40.65
N ASP A 102 -26.10 9.87 41.71
CA ASP A 102 -26.99 10.97 42.13
C ASP A 102 -26.29 12.13 42.85
N ASN A 103 -25.15 11.89 43.52
CA ASN A 103 -24.48 12.85 44.40
C ASN A 103 -23.14 13.37 43.85
N VAL A 104 -23.00 13.46 42.53
CA VAL A 104 -21.75 13.89 41.86
C VAL A 104 -21.85 15.29 41.28
N ASP A 105 -20.71 15.96 41.14
CA ASP A 105 -20.59 17.26 40.49
C ASP A 105 -20.44 17.10 38.96
N ARG A 106 -21.60 16.95 38.29
CA ARG A 106 -21.67 16.71 36.83
C ARG A 106 -21.04 17.83 36.00
N THR A 107 -20.96 19.05 36.51
CA THR A 107 -20.34 20.18 35.80
C THR A 107 -18.82 19.99 35.68
N LYS A 108 -18.18 19.50 36.73
CA LYS A 108 -16.75 19.16 36.68
C LYS A 108 -16.48 17.98 35.76
N ILE A 109 -17.31 16.94 35.84
CA ILE A 109 -17.19 15.78 34.94
C ILE A 109 -17.35 16.19 33.47
N GLN A 110 -18.31 17.06 33.15
CA GLN A 110 -18.46 17.63 31.80
C GLN A 110 -17.22 18.39 31.35
N THR A 111 -16.56 19.11 32.26
CA THR A 111 -15.31 19.82 31.97
C THR A 111 -14.18 18.84 31.63
N ASP A 112 -14.06 17.75 32.40
CA ASP A 112 -13.06 16.70 32.15
C ASP A 112 -13.32 15.99 30.81
N ILE A 113 -14.59 15.73 30.46
CA ILE A 113 -14.99 15.20 29.15
C ILE A 113 -14.58 16.15 28.02
N GLY A 114 -14.78 17.45 28.20
CA GLY A 114 -14.33 18.47 27.23
C GLY A 114 -12.81 18.44 27.02
N ASN A 115 -12.03 18.34 28.09
CA ASN A 115 -10.57 18.24 28.01
C ASN A 115 -10.11 16.97 27.25
N LEU A 116 -10.77 15.83 27.48
CA LEU A 116 -10.47 14.59 26.76
C LEU A 116 -10.82 14.69 25.26
N ARG A 117 -11.92 15.36 24.92
CA ARG A 117 -12.28 15.66 23.52
C ARG A 117 -11.19 16.50 22.85
N ASP A 118 -10.74 17.56 23.48
CA ASP A 118 -9.67 18.42 22.94
C ASP A 118 -8.34 17.64 22.78
N GLN A 119 -8.08 16.69 23.69
CA GLN A 119 -6.91 15.81 23.58
C GLN A 119 -7.04 14.83 22.40
N ILE A 120 -8.24 14.28 22.16
CA ILE A 120 -8.52 13.44 20.98
C ILE A 120 -8.27 14.24 19.70
N ASP A 121 -8.78 15.47 19.62
CA ASP A 121 -8.61 16.35 18.46
C ASP A 121 -7.11 16.60 18.17
N SER A 122 -6.33 16.89 19.22
CA SER A 122 -4.88 17.07 19.12
C SER A 122 -4.14 15.82 18.61
N ILE A 123 -4.56 14.62 19.02
CA ILE A 123 -3.96 13.36 18.54
C ILE A 123 -4.29 13.12 17.07
N VAL A 124 -5.55 13.34 16.68
CA VAL A 124 -6.01 13.21 15.28
C VAL A 124 -5.25 14.19 14.38
N ASP A 125 -5.08 15.43 14.82
CA ASP A 125 -4.31 16.45 14.11
C ASP A 125 -2.82 16.13 14.00
N ALA A 126 -2.24 15.53 15.04
CA ALA A 126 -0.82 15.18 15.11
C ALA A 126 -0.47 13.88 14.35
N ALA A 127 -1.45 13.07 13.97
CA ALA A 127 -1.28 11.78 13.29
C ALA A 127 -0.86 11.92 11.80
N GLN A 128 0.15 12.76 11.55
CA GLN A 128 0.64 13.05 10.21
C GLN A 128 1.97 12.37 9.93
N PHE A 129 2.12 11.88 8.70
CA PHE A 129 3.38 11.38 8.18
C PHE A 129 3.68 12.05 6.84
N ASN A 130 4.74 12.88 6.81
CA ASN A 130 5.12 13.67 5.63
C ASN A 130 3.98 14.53 5.05
N GLY A 131 3.11 15.07 5.91
CA GLY A 131 1.96 15.89 5.53
C GLY A 131 0.70 15.12 5.12
N LEU A 132 0.75 13.79 5.07
CA LEU A 132 -0.43 12.94 4.91
C LEU A 132 -1.03 12.62 6.27
N ASN A 133 -2.35 12.75 6.41
CA ASN A 133 -3.09 12.36 7.60
C ASN A 133 -4.23 11.44 7.18
N PHE A 134 -4.19 10.17 7.59
CA PHE A 134 -5.25 9.21 7.30
C PHE A 134 -6.40 9.25 8.29
N LEU A 135 -6.27 9.99 9.40
CA LEU A 135 -7.34 10.19 10.38
C LEU A 135 -8.17 11.45 10.11
N LYS A 136 -7.93 12.14 8.99
CA LYS A 136 -8.65 13.36 8.60
C LYS A 136 -9.08 13.29 7.15
N GLY A 137 -10.26 13.87 6.84
CA GLY A 137 -10.82 13.87 5.50
C GLY A 137 -11.09 12.46 4.93
N ALA A 138 -11.23 12.38 3.60
CA ALA A 138 -11.64 11.15 2.90
C ALA A 138 -10.68 10.72 1.77
N THR A 139 -9.52 11.37 1.64
CA THR A 139 -8.62 11.12 0.51
C THR A 139 -7.84 9.82 0.70
N SER A 140 -8.02 8.88 -0.23
CA SER A 140 -7.20 7.65 -0.32
C SER A 140 -5.81 7.95 -0.88
N THR A 141 -4.81 7.17 -0.46
CA THR A 141 -3.43 7.27 -0.98
C THR A 141 -2.95 5.92 -1.51
N ASP A 142 -2.40 5.95 -2.72
CA ASP A 142 -1.80 4.79 -3.37
C ASP A 142 -0.32 4.62 -3.02
N PHE A 143 0.06 3.40 -2.62
CA PHE A 143 1.46 2.99 -2.49
C PHE A 143 1.81 1.98 -3.58
N LEU A 144 2.91 2.21 -4.30
CA LEU A 144 3.38 1.28 -5.32
C LEU A 144 3.69 -0.09 -4.70
N ALA A 145 3.14 -1.15 -5.28
CA ALA A 145 3.15 -2.51 -4.73
C ALA A 145 3.80 -3.55 -5.64
N SER A 146 3.69 -3.39 -6.97
CA SER A 146 4.33 -4.27 -7.95
C SER A 146 4.62 -3.55 -9.27
N LEU A 147 5.54 -4.13 -10.03
CA LEU A 147 5.75 -3.88 -11.45
C LEU A 147 5.44 -5.19 -12.18
N ASP A 148 4.31 -5.24 -12.85
CA ASP A 148 3.89 -6.42 -13.60
C ASP A 148 4.35 -6.29 -15.05
N ARG A 149 5.05 -7.30 -15.54
CA ARG A 149 5.54 -7.34 -16.92
C ARG A 149 4.76 -8.39 -17.71
N ASP A 150 4.13 -7.99 -18.80
CA ASP A 150 3.39 -8.91 -19.66
C ASP A 150 4.29 -9.63 -20.69
N SER A 151 3.71 -10.58 -21.42
CA SER A 151 4.41 -11.32 -22.48
C SER A 151 4.84 -10.47 -23.69
N GLY A 152 4.27 -9.27 -23.83
CA GLY A 152 4.64 -8.27 -24.85
C GLY A 152 5.81 -7.38 -24.44
N GLY A 153 6.22 -7.45 -23.15
CA GLY A 153 7.27 -6.62 -22.58
C GLY A 153 6.78 -5.29 -22.02
N ASN A 154 5.46 -5.04 -22.01
CA ASN A 154 4.86 -3.89 -21.35
C ASN A 154 4.99 -4.05 -19.84
N VAL A 155 5.28 -2.95 -19.14
CA VAL A 155 5.39 -2.90 -17.68
C VAL A 155 4.30 -1.99 -17.15
N THR A 156 3.49 -2.50 -16.23
CA THR A 156 2.43 -1.77 -15.55
C THR A 156 2.71 -1.74 -14.05
N ALA A 157 2.47 -0.58 -13.42
CA ALA A 157 2.54 -0.47 -11.97
C ALA A 157 1.21 -0.88 -11.34
N SER A 158 1.27 -1.59 -10.24
CA SER A 158 0.12 -1.89 -9.38
C SER A 158 0.31 -1.23 -8.02
N SER A 159 -0.76 -0.72 -7.43
CA SER A 159 -0.75 -0.03 -6.13
C SER A 159 -1.59 -0.76 -5.09
N ILE A 160 -1.23 -0.52 -3.82
CA ILE A 160 -2.08 -0.76 -2.67
C ILE A 160 -2.68 0.59 -2.27
N SER A 161 -3.99 0.73 -2.44
CA SER A 161 -4.74 1.91 -1.97
C SER A 161 -5.02 1.81 -0.48
N VAL A 162 -4.74 2.86 0.27
CA VAL A 162 -5.11 2.99 1.68
C VAL A 162 -6.05 4.16 1.83
N ASP A 163 -7.26 3.86 2.26
CA ASP A 163 -8.31 4.86 2.46
C ASP A 163 -8.09 5.62 3.77
N ALA A 164 -8.44 6.90 3.77
CA ALA A 164 -8.53 7.67 4.99
C ALA A 164 -9.78 7.25 5.79
N TYR A 165 -9.66 7.30 7.10
CA TYR A 165 -10.72 7.02 8.05
C TYR A 165 -10.80 8.18 9.03
N SER A 166 -11.67 9.15 8.76
CA SER A 166 -11.72 10.38 9.56
C SER A 166 -12.20 10.11 10.99
N LEU A 167 -11.42 10.56 11.96
CA LEU A 167 -11.76 10.58 13.39
C LEU A 167 -11.85 12.01 13.93
N GLU A 168 -12.03 13.00 13.06
CA GLU A 168 -12.18 14.41 13.48
C GLU A 168 -13.34 14.59 14.46
N THR A 169 -13.11 15.39 15.50
CA THR A 169 -14.12 15.66 16.55
C THR A 169 -15.07 16.79 16.17
N THR A 170 -14.75 17.53 15.12
CA THR A 170 -15.64 18.51 14.50
C THR A 170 -16.87 17.75 14.01
N ALA A 171 -18.02 18.07 14.60
CA ALA A 171 -19.29 17.63 14.07
C ALA A 171 -19.40 18.16 12.63
N GLY A 172 -19.58 17.24 11.68
CA GLY A 172 -20.33 17.62 10.48
C GLY A 172 -21.70 18.12 10.92
N ALA A 173 -22.39 18.91 10.09
CA ALA A 173 -23.71 19.43 10.45
C ALA A 173 -24.62 18.27 10.91
N ALA A 174 -25.06 18.30 12.16
CA ALA A 174 -25.97 17.30 12.69
C ALA A 174 -27.35 17.45 12.04
N VAL A 175 -28.03 16.33 11.78
CA VAL A 175 -29.48 16.34 11.54
C VAL A 175 -30.18 15.47 12.59
N GLN A 176 -31.43 15.79 12.88
CA GLN A 176 -32.24 15.12 13.90
C GLN A 176 -33.18 14.05 13.30
N GLY A 177 -33.11 12.83 13.85
CA GLY A 177 -34.23 12.04 14.38
C GLY A 177 -35.18 11.29 13.42
N LEU A 178 -35.24 9.96 13.56
CA LEU A 178 -36.42 9.14 13.19
C LEU A 178 -36.79 8.18 14.34
N ALA A 179 -38.09 8.07 14.65
CA ALA A 179 -38.59 7.15 15.67
C ALA A 179 -38.66 5.70 15.14
N THR A 180 -38.55 4.74 16.06
CA THR A 180 -38.53 3.27 15.88
C THR A 180 -39.80 2.69 15.23
N THR A 181 -40.04 2.97 13.95
CA THR A 181 -41.08 2.29 13.15
C THR A 181 -40.51 1.72 11.84
N THR A 182 -41.07 0.59 11.43
CA THR A 182 -40.50 -0.40 10.50
C THR A 182 -40.58 -0.06 9.01
N THR A 183 -41.09 1.12 8.64
CA THR A 183 -41.19 1.64 7.26
C THR A 183 -41.30 3.16 7.32
N GLY A 184 -40.55 3.90 6.50
CA GLY A 184 -40.61 5.36 6.45
C GLY A 184 -39.67 5.97 5.41
N VAL A 185 -39.99 7.19 4.99
CA VAL A 185 -39.14 8.05 4.17
C VAL A 185 -38.37 8.98 5.10
N ASN A 186 -37.06 8.97 4.98
CA ASN A 186 -36.17 9.86 5.70
C ASN A 186 -35.98 11.15 4.89
N THR A 187 -36.81 12.15 5.15
CA THR A 187 -36.79 13.48 4.50
C THR A 187 -35.63 14.37 4.94
N ASN A 188 -34.82 13.92 5.90
CA ASN A 188 -33.80 14.72 6.58
C ASN A 188 -32.39 14.15 6.40
N ARG A 189 -32.20 13.16 5.52
CA ARG A 189 -30.89 12.58 5.17
C ARG A 189 -30.10 11.97 6.35
N ASP A 190 -30.73 11.75 7.51
CA ASP A 190 -30.16 11.02 8.67
C ASP A 190 -31.16 10.04 9.29
N SER A 191 -30.76 8.77 9.45
CA SER A 191 -31.52 7.75 10.21
C SER A 191 -30.66 6.54 10.57
N ALA A 192 -30.71 6.14 11.83
CA ALA A 192 -30.44 4.77 12.27
C ALA A 192 -31.77 4.00 12.30
N ALA A 193 -31.91 2.96 11.48
CA ALA A 193 -33.11 2.12 11.44
C ALA A 193 -32.74 0.64 11.39
N ALA A 194 -33.60 -0.21 11.98
CA ALA A 194 -33.51 -1.66 11.85
C ALA A 194 -34.72 -2.15 11.04
N LEU A 195 -34.48 -2.80 9.89
CA LEU A 195 -35.55 -3.48 9.16
C LEU A 195 -35.67 -4.89 9.70
N VAL A 196 -36.77 -5.18 10.39
CA VAL A 196 -36.96 -6.45 11.12
C VAL A 196 -37.92 -7.41 10.42
N ALA A 197 -38.71 -6.95 9.43
CA ALA A 197 -39.67 -7.79 8.71
C ALA A 197 -39.44 -7.76 7.19
N THR A 198 -39.78 -8.88 6.53
CA THR A 198 -39.73 -9.00 5.06
C THR A 198 -40.69 -8.02 4.42
N GLY A 199 -40.23 -7.30 3.40
CA GLY A 199 -41.01 -6.29 2.67
C GLY A 199 -41.00 -4.90 3.32
N ASN A 200 -40.32 -4.74 4.46
CA ASN A 200 -40.01 -3.40 4.96
C ASN A 200 -39.02 -2.72 4.02
N THR A 201 -39.21 -1.42 3.83
CA THR A 201 -38.33 -0.58 3.02
C THR A 201 -37.89 0.63 3.84
N PHE A 202 -36.59 0.90 3.82
CA PHE A 202 -36.03 2.19 4.20
C PHE A 202 -35.90 3.02 2.93
N ALA A 203 -36.53 4.19 2.92
CA ALA A 203 -36.46 5.13 1.82
C ALA A 203 -35.57 6.30 2.25
N LEU A 204 -34.40 6.44 1.62
CA LEU A 204 -33.56 7.62 1.75
C LEU A 204 -34.04 8.65 0.75
N ASP A 205 -34.56 9.76 1.25
CA ASP A 205 -34.87 10.92 0.43
C ASP A 205 -33.60 11.73 0.20
N LEU A 206 -33.24 11.94 -1.07
CA LEU A 206 -32.19 12.87 -1.47
C LEU A 206 -32.89 14.13 -1.97
N GLU A 207 -33.30 14.99 -1.02
CA GLU A 207 -33.94 16.30 -1.25
C GLU A 207 -33.20 17.10 -2.33
N GLY A 208 -33.93 17.50 -3.38
CA GLY A 208 -33.37 18.03 -4.62
C GLY A 208 -33.15 19.54 -4.66
N THR A 209 -32.92 20.20 -3.52
CA THR A 209 -32.73 21.66 -3.47
C THR A 209 -31.39 22.14 -2.91
N ASP A 210 -30.61 21.26 -2.29
CA ASP A 210 -29.27 21.60 -1.79
C ASP A 210 -28.23 21.48 -2.90
N THR A 211 -27.36 22.48 -3.06
CA THR A 211 -26.28 22.40 -4.05
C THR A 211 -25.20 21.45 -3.57
N GLN A 212 -25.04 20.29 -4.22
CA GLN A 212 -23.95 19.36 -3.94
C GLN A 212 -22.59 20.04 -4.20
N THR A 213 -21.70 20.04 -3.20
CA THR A 213 -20.38 20.66 -3.33
C THR A 213 -19.34 19.59 -3.56
N ALA A 214 -18.47 19.82 -4.56
CA ALA A 214 -17.38 18.89 -4.83
C ALA A 214 -16.50 18.70 -3.58
N GLY A 215 -16.32 17.45 -3.15
CA GLY A 215 -15.64 17.08 -1.93
C GLY A 215 -16.54 16.68 -0.76
N ASP A 216 -17.86 16.89 -0.86
CA ASP A 216 -18.82 16.34 0.11
C ASP A 216 -18.78 14.81 0.06
N VAL A 217 -18.95 14.15 1.21
CA VAL A 217 -18.92 12.70 1.30
C VAL A 217 -20.24 12.20 1.85
N TRP A 218 -20.90 11.38 1.06
CA TRP A 218 -22.03 10.62 1.54
C TRP A 218 -21.54 9.29 2.08
N GLU A 219 -22.08 8.87 3.23
CA GLU A 219 -21.79 7.56 3.81
C GLU A 219 -23.08 6.77 4.07
N LEU A 220 -23.09 5.54 3.60
CA LEU A 220 -24.16 4.59 3.83
C LEU A 220 -23.56 3.34 4.46
N ARG A 221 -24.06 2.95 5.63
CA ARG A 221 -23.72 1.70 6.29
C ARG A 221 -24.89 0.74 6.27
N ILE A 222 -24.63 -0.47 5.79
CA ILE A 222 -25.61 -1.55 5.78
C ILE A 222 -24.95 -2.82 6.29
N ASP A 223 -25.54 -3.45 7.31
CA ASP A 223 -25.01 -4.68 7.91
C ASP A 223 -23.55 -4.52 8.37
N GLY A 224 -23.21 -3.33 8.89
CA GLY A 224 -21.85 -2.95 9.31
C GLY A 224 -20.87 -2.68 8.16
N ARG A 225 -21.29 -2.77 6.90
CA ARG A 225 -20.45 -2.46 5.73
C ARG A 225 -20.64 -1.00 5.35
N LYS A 226 -19.53 -0.26 5.28
CA LYS A 226 -19.49 1.14 4.86
C LYS A 226 -19.40 1.29 3.34
N PHE A 227 -20.21 2.19 2.80
CA PHE A 227 -20.23 2.64 1.41
C PHE A 227 -20.07 4.15 1.42
N THR A 228 -19.14 4.67 0.63
CA THR A 228 -18.88 6.11 0.56
C THR A 228 -18.95 6.61 -0.86
N TYR A 229 -19.53 7.80 -1.05
CA TYR A 229 -19.53 8.52 -2.31
C TYR A 229 -19.00 9.93 -2.09
N ALA A 230 -17.89 10.28 -2.74
CA ALA A 230 -17.37 11.63 -2.74
C ALA A 230 -17.94 12.38 -3.96
N VAL A 231 -18.61 13.51 -3.71
CA VAL A 231 -19.22 14.36 -4.74
C VAL A 231 -18.14 14.98 -5.61
N GLU A 232 -18.25 14.82 -6.93
CA GLU A 232 -17.39 15.46 -7.92
C GLU A 232 -18.01 16.78 -8.44
N THR A 233 -17.21 17.57 -9.18
CA THR A 233 -17.72 18.82 -9.74
C THR A 233 -18.78 18.54 -10.80
N GLY A 234 -20.01 18.95 -10.52
CA GLY A 234 -21.13 18.82 -11.45
C GLY A 234 -22.04 17.63 -11.18
N ASP A 235 -21.75 16.85 -10.13
CA ASP A 235 -22.64 15.79 -9.65
C ASP A 235 -23.91 16.38 -9.05
N ASP A 236 -25.02 15.68 -9.27
CA ASP A 236 -26.29 15.94 -8.61
C ASP A 236 -26.76 14.75 -7.75
N GLU A 237 -27.91 14.87 -7.09
CA GLU A 237 -28.50 13.84 -6.25
C GLU A 237 -28.76 12.52 -7.02
N THR A 238 -28.97 12.60 -8.33
CA THR A 238 -29.14 11.44 -9.20
C THR A 238 -27.86 10.66 -9.34
N ASP A 239 -26.73 11.34 -9.49
CA ASP A 239 -25.42 10.70 -9.58
C ASP A 239 -25.10 9.98 -8.26
N ILE A 240 -25.34 10.65 -7.13
CA ILE A 240 -25.11 10.09 -5.79
C ILE A 240 -26.01 8.87 -5.54
N GLY A 241 -27.33 9.00 -5.75
CA GLY A 241 -28.29 7.92 -5.52
C GLY A 241 -28.04 6.71 -6.41
N GLN A 242 -27.69 6.94 -7.68
CA GLN A 242 -27.34 5.89 -8.62
C GLN A 242 -26.00 5.21 -8.26
N ALA A 243 -25.01 5.98 -7.78
CA ALA A 243 -23.75 5.44 -7.33
C ALA A 243 -23.92 4.51 -6.12
N PHE A 244 -24.68 4.92 -5.10
CA PHE A 244 -24.98 4.05 -3.96
C PHE A 244 -25.73 2.79 -4.38
N LYS A 245 -26.72 2.90 -5.26
CA LYS A 245 -27.39 1.71 -5.81
C LYS A 245 -26.36 0.75 -6.43
N ASN A 246 -25.47 1.25 -7.29
CA ASN A 246 -24.48 0.43 -7.96
C ASN A 246 -23.50 -0.22 -6.97
N MET A 247 -23.08 0.52 -5.94
CA MET A 247 -22.20 0.00 -4.88
C MET A 247 -22.88 -1.11 -4.07
N LEU A 248 -24.16 -0.94 -3.72
CA LEU A 248 -24.93 -1.95 -2.99
C LEU A 248 -25.17 -3.21 -3.82
N ASP A 249 -25.49 -3.06 -5.11
CA ASP A 249 -25.65 -4.19 -6.02
C ASP A 249 -24.33 -4.96 -6.20
N ALA A 250 -23.22 -4.25 -6.37
CA ALA A 250 -21.88 -4.84 -6.49
C ALA A 250 -21.44 -5.55 -5.19
N ALA A 251 -21.84 -5.02 -4.03
CA ALA A 251 -21.52 -5.60 -2.73
C ALA A 251 -22.26 -6.93 -2.45
N GLY A 252 -23.36 -7.19 -3.16
CA GLY A 252 -24.09 -8.47 -3.13
C GLY A 252 -24.58 -8.87 -1.74
N ILE A 253 -25.03 -7.90 -0.93
CA ILE A 253 -25.49 -8.17 0.44
C ILE A 253 -26.74 -9.06 0.39
N SER A 254 -26.68 -10.21 1.05
CA SER A 254 -27.82 -11.13 1.13
C SER A 254 -28.93 -10.55 2.01
N GLY A 255 -30.18 -10.61 1.54
CA GLY A 255 -31.34 -10.19 2.34
C GLY A 255 -31.77 -8.73 2.17
N ILE A 256 -31.12 -7.98 1.29
CA ILE A 256 -31.55 -6.63 0.90
C ILE A 256 -31.79 -6.53 -0.61
N ALA A 257 -32.54 -5.52 -1.04
CA ALA A 257 -32.64 -5.08 -2.43
C ALA A 257 -32.67 -3.55 -2.49
N ALA A 258 -31.76 -2.95 -3.25
CA ALA A 258 -31.66 -1.50 -3.42
C ALA A 258 -32.26 -1.04 -4.77
N THR A 259 -33.14 -0.05 -4.72
CA THR A 259 -33.78 0.56 -5.89
C THR A 259 -33.58 2.07 -5.84
N TRP A 260 -33.07 2.65 -6.92
CA TRP A 260 -32.97 4.10 -7.09
C TRP A 260 -34.13 4.55 -7.96
N THR A 261 -34.85 5.57 -7.49
CA THR A 261 -35.90 6.26 -8.25
C THR A 261 -35.47 7.71 -8.40
N ALA A 262 -35.13 8.11 -9.62
CA ALA A 262 -34.78 9.50 -9.90
C ALA A 262 -35.98 10.43 -9.66
N GLY A 263 -35.73 11.62 -9.16
CA GLY A 263 -36.75 12.65 -8.97
C GLY A 263 -37.35 13.10 -10.31
N ASP A 264 -38.61 13.52 -10.29
CA ASP A 264 -39.35 13.95 -11.50
C ASP A 264 -39.57 15.47 -11.58
N GLY A 265 -38.95 16.22 -10.66
CA GLY A 265 -39.11 17.67 -10.49
C GLY A 265 -40.31 18.07 -9.63
N THR A 266 -41.12 17.10 -9.17
CA THR A 266 -42.20 17.30 -8.18
C THR A 266 -42.06 16.40 -6.96
N THR A 267 -41.39 15.25 -7.11
CA THR A 267 -40.90 14.41 -6.03
C THR A 267 -39.39 14.29 -6.09
N ASP A 268 -38.76 14.27 -4.92
CA ASP A 268 -37.33 14.12 -4.75
C ASP A 268 -36.82 12.73 -5.18
N GLY A 269 -35.52 12.63 -5.41
CA GLY A 269 -34.87 11.37 -5.76
C GLY A 269 -34.76 10.46 -4.53
N GLN A 270 -35.14 9.19 -4.67
CA GLN A 270 -35.25 8.29 -3.52
C GLN A 270 -34.45 6.99 -3.74
N LEU A 271 -33.61 6.64 -2.75
CA LEU A 271 -32.97 5.35 -2.66
C LEU A 271 -33.72 4.45 -1.68
N ASP A 272 -34.42 3.45 -2.22
CA ASP A 272 -35.18 2.46 -1.47
C ASP A 272 -34.35 1.20 -1.20
N ILE A 273 -34.24 0.83 0.08
CA ILE A 273 -33.55 -0.38 0.51
C ILE A 273 -34.57 -1.28 1.21
N ALA A 274 -34.92 -2.38 0.55
CA ALA A 274 -35.93 -3.32 1.04
C ALA A 274 -35.30 -4.56 1.68
N ASN A 275 -35.84 -5.00 2.82
CA ASN A 275 -35.49 -6.28 3.44
C ASN A 275 -36.25 -7.44 2.76
N THR A 276 -35.53 -8.38 2.15
CA THR A 276 -36.11 -9.47 1.36
C THR A 276 -36.22 -10.80 2.13
N THR A 277 -35.63 -10.90 3.32
CA THR A 277 -35.52 -12.17 4.07
C THR A 277 -36.15 -12.12 5.47
N GLY A 278 -36.47 -10.94 6.00
CA GLY A 278 -37.10 -10.76 7.31
C GLY A 278 -36.19 -10.98 8.52
N GLY A 279 -34.87 -11.08 8.31
CA GLY A 279 -33.88 -10.97 9.39
C GLY A 279 -33.64 -9.52 9.77
N ALA A 280 -33.15 -9.24 10.98
CA ALA A 280 -32.77 -7.88 11.36
C ALA A 280 -31.57 -7.43 10.52
N VAL A 281 -31.74 -6.35 9.75
CA VAL A 281 -30.65 -5.66 9.06
C VAL A 281 -30.51 -4.28 9.71
N ALA A 282 -29.31 -3.95 10.17
CA ALA A 282 -28.99 -2.64 10.72
C ALA A 282 -28.58 -1.72 9.57
N PHE A 283 -29.17 -0.52 9.54
CA PHE A 283 -28.85 0.53 8.59
C PHE A 283 -28.49 1.79 9.37
N GLU A 284 -27.39 2.39 8.98
CA GLU A 284 -26.97 3.71 9.44
C GLU A 284 -26.68 4.51 8.17
N VAL A 285 -27.45 5.57 7.94
CA VAL A 285 -27.18 6.49 6.83
C VAL A 285 -26.71 7.78 7.44
N THR A 286 -25.45 8.12 7.19
CA THR A 286 -24.83 9.33 7.69
C THR A 286 -24.45 10.19 6.51
N VAL A 287 -25.14 11.32 6.37
CA VAL A 287 -24.74 12.35 5.42
C VAL A 287 -23.86 13.34 6.15
N THR A 288 -22.59 13.41 5.78
CA THR A 288 -21.70 14.47 6.22
C THR A 288 -21.64 15.54 5.12
N ASP A 289 -22.22 16.71 5.40
CA ASP A 289 -21.76 17.97 4.80
C ASP A 289 -20.27 18.11 5.18
N GLY A 290 -19.39 18.49 4.26
CA GLY A 290 -17.94 18.25 4.32
C GLY A 290 -17.23 18.49 5.68
N THR A 291 -16.08 17.83 5.86
CA THR A 291 -15.19 17.92 7.06
C THR A 291 -15.81 17.50 8.40
N GLY A 292 -16.81 16.62 8.41
CA GLY A 292 -17.25 15.92 9.62
C GLY A 292 -16.50 14.59 9.78
N GLY A 293 -15.82 14.39 10.91
CA GLY A 293 -15.17 13.10 11.20
C GLY A 293 -16.11 12.12 11.90
N GLY A 294 -15.74 10.84 11.93
CA GLY A 294 -16.50 9.77 12.59
C GLY A 294 -16.73 10.01 14.09
N LEU A 295 -16.03 10.99 14.68
CA LEU A 295 -16.16 11.41 16.07
C LEU A 295 -16.91 12.74 16.27
N GLY A 296 -17.59 13.24 15.24
CA GLY A 296 -18.35 14.50 15.31
C GLY A 296 -19.37 14.57 16.46
N ASN A 297 -19.98 13.43 16.79
CA ASN A 297 -20.98 13.33 17.87
C ASN A 297 -20.42 13.55 19.28
N LEU A 298 -19.08 13.63 19.47
CA LEU A 298 -18.50 14.08 20.73
C LEU A 298 -18.91 15.50 21.09
N ALA A 299 -19.24 16.36 20.11
CA ALA A 299 -19.57 17.76 20.37
C ALA A 299 -20.91 17.91 21.10
N GLY A 300 -21.80 16.93 20.92
CA GLY A 300 -23.13 16.88 21.53
C GLY A 300 -23.22 16.04 22.81
N LEU A 301 -22.09 15.60 23.37
CA LEU A 301 -22.08 14.87 24.64
C LEU A 301 -22.26 15.85 25.82
N ASP A 302 -23.41 15.74 26.49
CA ASP A 302 -23.73 16.53 27.69
C ASP A 302 -24.15 15.60 28.84
N VAL A 303 -23.35 15.57 29.90
CA VAL A 303 -23.61 14.80 31.14
C VAL A 303 -24.06 15.69 32.30
N SER A 304 -24.35 16.97 32.07
CA SER A 304 -24.75 17.91 33.12
C SER A 304 -26.06 17.53 33.84
N THR A 305 -26.87 16.66 33.22
CA THR A 305 -28.10 16.09 33.79
C THR A 305 -28.04 14.57 33.83
N ALA A 306 -28.83 13.95 34.72
CA ALA A 306 -28.92 12.49 34.81
C ALA A 306 -29.44 11.84 33.51
N SER A 307 -30.38 12.50 32.80
CA SER A 307 -30.86 12.05 31.49
C SER A 307 -29.77 12.16 30.42
N GLY A 308 -29.06 13.28 30.38
CA GLY A 308 -27.95 13.49 29.44
C GLY A 308 -26.80 12.48 29.64
N ALA A 309 -26.47 12.14 30.89
CA ALA A 309 -25.48 11.11 31.21
C ALA A 309 -25.92 9.70 30.76
N ALA A 310 -27.22 9.39 30.76
CA ALA A 310 -27.74 8.14 30.22
C ALA A 310 -27.65 8.10 28.68
N ASP A 311 -28.00 9.20 28.02
CA ASP A 311 -27.91 9.33 26.55
C ASP A 311 -26.45 9.30 26.07
N ALA A 312 -25.55 9.97 26.80
CA ALA A 312 -24.12 10.00 26.54
C ALA A 312 -23.48 8.59 26.60
N LEU A 313 -23.97 7.72 27.50
CA LEU A 313 -23.46 6.36 27.62
C LEU A 313 -23.77 5.50 26.38
N VAL A 314 -24.92 5.73 25.75
CA VAL A 314 -25.28 5.05 24.49
C VAL A 314 -24.42 5.57 23.34
N LYS A 315 -24.24 6.89 23.25
CA LYS A 315 -23.47 7.55 22.18
C LYS A 315 -21.98 7.21 22.23
N ILE A 316 -21.37 7.15 23.42
CA ILE A 316 -19.93 6.88 23.57
C ILE A 316 -19.55 5.46 23.10
N GLU A 317 -20.46 4.49 23.18
CA GLU A 317 -20.18 3.12 22.70
C GLU A 317 -20.02 3.09 21.17
N GLY A 318 -20.89 3.80 20.44
CA GLY A 318 -20.77 3.93 18.98
C GLY A 318 -19.48 4.65 18.57
N LEU A 319 -19.09 5.69 19.31
CA LEU A 319 -17.85 6.43 19.08
C LEU A 319 -16.59 5.58 19.35
N ILE A 320 -16.62 4.74 20.39
CA ILE A 320 -15.55 3.77 20.66
C ILE A 320 -15.44 2.78 19.50
N GLN A 321 -16.58 2.27 19.00
CA GLN A 321 -16.60 1.35 17.87
C GLN A 321 -15.99 1.98 16.62
N GLU A 322 -16.29 3.25 16.33
CA GLU A 322 -15.69 3.99 15.21
C GLU A 322 -14.15 4.04 15.27
N ALA A 323 -13.58 4.30 16.45
CA ALA A 323 -12.12 4.32 16.63
C ALA A 323 -11.50 2.90 16.58
N VAL A 324 -12.25 1.88 17.02
CA VAL A 324 -11.84 0.47 16.91
C VAL A 324 -11.83 0.01 15.45
N ASP A 325 -12.86 0.38 14.68
CA ASP A 325 -12.97 0.03 13.26
C ASP A 325 -11.87 0.71 12.44
N ALA A 326 -11.59 1.99 12.72
CA ALA A 326 -10.43 2.69 12.15
C ALA A 326 -9.12 1.93 12.44
N SER A 327 -8.90 1.51 13.69
CA SER A 327 -7.71 0.75 14.10
C SER A 327 -7.62 -0.60 13.39
N ALA A 328 -8.75 -1.28 13.20
CA ALA A 328 -8.83 -2.57 12.51
C ALA A 328 -8.56 -2.45 11.01
N GLU A 329 -9.09 -1.40 10.37
CA GLU A 329 -8.88 -1.12 8.95
C GLU A 329 -7.40 -0.81 8.67
N PHE A 330 -6.79 0.10 9.45
CA PHE A 330 -5.36 0.40 9.32
C PHE A 330 -4.49 -0.80 9.68
N GLY A 331 -4.89 -1.63 10.65
CA GLY A 331 -4.21 -2.89 10.96
C GLY A 331 -4.21 -3.86 9.78
N SER A 332 -5.35 -4.00 9.10
CA SER A 332 -5.50 -4.85 7.91
C SER A 332 -4.71 -4.31 6.72
N ALA A 333 -4.76 -2.99 6.48
CA ALA A 333 -3.98 -2.32 5.44
C ALA A 333 -2.46 -2.47 5.68
N GLN A 334 -1.99 -2.25 6.90
CA GLN A 334 -0.59 -2.45 7.27
C GLN A 334 -0.17 -3.90 7.04
N LYS A 335 -0.99 -4.89 7.44
CA LYS A 335 -0.68 -6.30 7.22
C LYS A 335 -0.56 -6.64 5.74
N ARG A 336 -1.43 -6.09 4.90
CA ARG A 336 -1.38 -6.26 3.44
C ARG A 336 -0.07 -5.69 2.86
N ILE A 337 0.34 -4.51 3.31
CA ILE A 337 1.62 -3.88 2.91
C ILE A 337 2.82 -4.73 3.35
N GLU A 338 2.83 -5.23 4.59
CA GLU A 338 3.90 -6.10 5.11
C GLU A 338 4.05 -7.38 4.28
N ILE A 339 2.93 -8.07 3.98
CA ILE A 339 2.94 -9.28 3.16
C ILE A 339 3.52 -8.99 1.77
N GLN A 340 3.12 -7.88 1.17
CA GLN A 340 3.65 -7.48 -0.14
C GLN A 340 5.15 -7.16 -0.08
N ASN A 341 5.61 -6.47 0.96
CA ASN A 341 7.02 -6.15 1.17
C ASN A 341 7.88 -7.43 1.33
N ASP A 342 7.39 -8.41 2.08
CA ASP A 342 8.05 -9.71 2.25
C ASP A 342 8.13 -10.49 0.93
N PHE A 343 7.05 -10.45 0.14
CA PHE A 343 7.00 -11.05 -1.19
C PHE A 343 8.00 -10.39 -2.15
N VAL A 344 8.00 -9.05 -2.24
CA VAL A 344 8.91 -8.29 -3.11
C VAL A 344 10.38 -8.50 -2.70
N THR A 345 10.66 -8.59 -1.41
CA THR A 345 12.00 -8.93 -0.88
C THR A 345 12.42 -10.34 -1.32
N SER A 346 11.56 -11.34 -1.13
CA SER A 346 11.84 -12.72 -1.54
C SER A 346 12.03 -12.86 -3.05
N LEU A 347 11.23 -12.13 -3.83
CA LEU A 347 11.36 -12.05 -5.29
C LEU A 347 12.68 -11.41 -5.70
N THR A 348 13.05 -10.31 -5.06
CA THR A 348 14.31 -9.59 -5.31
C THR A 348 15.52 -10.48 -5.02
N ASP A 349 15.50 -11.22 -3.91
CA ASP A 349 16.59 -12.15 -3.54
C ASP A 349 16.69 -13.32 -4.52
N SER A 350 15.55 -13.85 -4.97
CA SER A 350 15.50 -14.90 -6.00
C SER A 350 16.06 -14.41 -7.34
N LEU A 351 15.71 -13.18 -7.75
CA LEU A 351 16.25 -12.56 -8.95
C LEU A 351 17.75 -12.29 -8.83
N LYS A 352 18.23 -11.76 -7.68
CA LYS A 352 19.66 -11.57 -7.41
C LYS A 352 20.43 -12.89 -7.49
N THR A 353 19.88 -13.97 -6.93
CA THR A 353 20.46 -15.32 -7.01
C THR A 353 20.48 -15.83 -8.45
N GLY A 354 19.39 -15.64 -9.20
CA GLY A 354 19.30 -16.01 -10.61
C GLY A 354 20.29 -15.25 -11.50
N ILE A 355 20.44 -13.94 -11.28
CA ILE A 355 21.44 -13.10 -11.94
C ILE A 355 22.84 -13.63 -11.60
N GLY A 356 23.13 -13.88 -10.32
CA GLY A 356 24.44 -14.39 -9.89
C GLY A 356 24.79 -15.73 -10.52
N ALA A 357 23.85 -16.68 -10.59
CA ALA A 357 24.06 -17.95 -11.29
C ALA A 357 24.41 -17.76 -12.79
N LEU A 358 23.82 -16.74 -13.42
CA LEU A 358 24.07 -16.40 -14.82
C LEU A 358 25.37 -15.63 -15.03
N THR A 359 25.78 -14.75 -14.13
CA THR A 359 26.87 -13.78 -14.37
C THR A 359 28.08 -13.93 -13.48
N ASP A 360 28.01 -14.59 -12.34
CA ASP A 360 29.10 -14.61 -11.36
C ASP A 360 30.17 -15.63 -11.74
N ALA A 361 31.42 -15.27 -11.45
CA ALA A 361 32.57 -16.14 -11.61
C ALA A 361 32.85 -16.90 -10.30
N ASP A 362 33.25 -18.16 -10.43
CA ASP A 362 33.85 -18.91 -9.33
C ASP A 362 35.29 -18.41 -9.12
N LEU A 363 35.51 -17.64 -8.06
CA LEU A 363 36.81 -17.03 -7.76
C LEU A 363 37.87 -18.06 -7.37
N GLU A 364 37.49 -19.22 -6.86
CA GLU A 364 38.44 -20.28 -6.51
C GLU A 364 38.99 -20.92 -7.79
N ALA A 365 38.09 -21.27 -8.72
CA ALA A 365 38.47 -21.78 -10.02
C ALA A 365 39.25 -20.73 -10.83
N ALA A 366 38.83 -19.46 -10.80
CA ALA A 366 39.52 -18.37 -11.47
C ALA A 366 40.93 -18.15 -10.89
N SER A 367 41.11 -18.21 -9.57
CA SER A 367 42.40 -18.04 -8.90
C SER A 367 43.38 -19.17 -9.22
N ALA A 368 42.90 -20.42 -9.19
CA ALA A 368 43.70 -21.58 -9.62
C ALA A 368 44.11 -21.47 -11.10
N ARG A 369 43.20 -21.00 -11.96
CA ARG A 369 43.47 -20.76 -13.37
C ARG A 369 44.44 -19.60 -13.60
N LEU A 370 44.35 -18.53 -12.82
CA LEU A 370 45.28 -17.39 -12.88
C LEU A 370 46.70 -17.86 -12.58
N GLN A 371 46.89 -18.62 -11.51
CA GLN A 371 48.20 -19.17 -11.13
C GLN A 371 48.74 -20.11 -12.21
N SER A 372 47.90 -21.01 -12.74
CA SER A 372 48.29 -21.89 -13.85
C SER A 372 48.73 -21.10 -15.09
N LEU A 373 47.99 -20.06 -15.46
CA LEU A 373 48.30 -19.20 -16.60
C LEU A 373 49.55 -18.35 -16.39
N GLN A 374 49.83 -17.89 -15.16
CA GLN A 374 51.08 -17.19 -14.82
C GLN A 374 52.29 -18.11 -14.99
N VAL A 375 52.19 -19.36 -14.51
CA VAL A 375 53.23 -20.38 -14.71
C VAL A 375 53.41 -20.70 -16.20
N GLN A 376 52.31 -20.85 -16.96
CA GLN A 376 52.36 -21.06 -18.42
C GLN A 376 52.98 -19.87 -19.16
N GLN A 377 52.75 -18.63 -18.71
CA GLN A 377 53.35 -17.43 -19.30
C GLN A 377 54.86 -17.43 -19.07
N GLN A 378 55.31 -17.75 -17.85
CA GLN A 378 56.73 -17.85 -17.53
C GLN A 378 57.42 -18.97 -18.35
N LEU A 379 56.79 -20.15 -18.45
CA LEU A 379 57.25 -21.24 -19.30
C LEU A 379 57.24 -20.88 -20.79
N GLY A 380 56.23 -20.13 -21.25
CA GLY A 380 56.12 -19.65 -22.63
C GLY A 380 57.23 -18.65 -22.99
N ILE A 381 57.59 -17.75 -22.08
CA ILE A 381 58.73 -16.84 -22.24
C ILE A 381 60.05 -17.62 -22.31
N GLN A 382 60.23 -18.61 -21.43
CA GLN A 382 61.40 -19.50 -21.46
C GLN A 382 61.47 -20.31 -22.76
N ALA A 383 60.36 -20.91 -23.19
CA ALA A 383 60.28 -21.67 -24.44
C ALA A 383 60.53 -20.79 -25.67
N LEU A 384 60.05 -19.55 -25.68
CA LEU A 384 60.34 -18.57 -26.73
C LEU A 384 61.82 -18.18 -26.75
N SER A 385 62.44 -17.98 -25.58
CA SER A 385 63.88 -17.73 -25.45
C SER A 385 64.72 -18.90 -26.00
N ILE A 386 64.36 -20.14 -25.64
CA ILE A 386 65.00 -21.37 -26.16
C ILE A 386 64.79 -21.49 -27.67
N ALA A 387 63.57 -21.26 -28.17
CA ALA A 387 63.27 -21.29 -29.60
C ALA A 387 64.04 -20.24 -30.39
N ASN A 388 64.26 -19.05 -29.81
CA ASN A 388 65.08 -17.98 -30.40
C ASN A 388 66.59 -18.29 -30.37
N ALA A 389 67.05 -19.16 -29.48
CA ALA A 389 68.45 -19.60 -29.43
C ALA A 389 68.79 -20.71 -30.45
N ALA A 390 67.78 -21.41 -30.99
CA ALA A 390 67.97 -22.52 -31.93
C ALA A 390 68.74 -22.18 -33.22
N PRO A 391 68.62 -20.98 -33.84
CA PRO A 391 69.45 -20.61 -35.00
C PRO A 391 70.94 -20.39 -34.67
N ASN A 392 71.28 -20.10 -33.41
CA ASN A 392 72.67 -19.84 -33.00
C ASN A 392 73.54 -21.10 -32.98
N SER A 393 72.94 -22.28 -32.79
CA SER A 393 73.67 -23.56 -32.91
C SER A 393 74.10 -23.84 -34.35
N ILE A 394 73.38 -23.31 -35.34
CA ILE A 394 73.73 -23.40 -36.76
C ILE A 394 74.91 -22.46 -37.09
N LEU A 395 74.96 -21.25 -36.52
CA LEU A 395 76.12 -20.36 -36.64
C LEU A 395 77.39 -20.97 -36.01
N GLY A 396 77.25 -21.78 -34.97
CA GLY A 396 78.35 -22.52 -34.36
C GLY A 396 78.98 -23.61 -35.26
N LEU A 397 78.28 -24.08 -36.30
CA LEU A 397 78.80 -25.04 -37.29
C LEU A 397 79.66 -24.38 -38.38
N PHE A 398 79.58 -23.06 -38.51
CA PHE A 398 80.35 -22.27 -39.49
C PHE A 398 81.56 -21.55 -38.85
N ARG A 399 81.93 -21.93 -37.62
CA ARG A 399 83.13 -21.44 -36.93
C ARG A 399 84.21 -22.50 -36.86
#